data_AF-A0AAU5V1F5-F1
#
_entry.id   AF-A0AAU5V1F5-F1
#
_cell.length_a   1.000
_cell.length_b   1.000
_cell.length_c   1.000
_cell.angle_alpha   90.00
_cell.angle_beta   90.00
_cell.angle_gamma   90.00
#
_symmetry.space_group_name_H-M   'P 1'
#
loop_
_entity.id
_entity.type
_entity.pdbx_description
1 polymer ?
#
loop_
_entity_poly.entity_id
_entity_poly.type
_entity_poly.pdbx_seq_one_letter_code
_entity_poly.pdbx_strand_id
1 'polypeptide(L)'
;MATGLATPVTVVAATVAVMEAGPADKAGVASAVFNVSRQVGSAMGVALFGTLLDTAGGTIGGLHAAAVVASAAFLLASVPAAATGRRADATRAR
;
A
#
# COMPACT_ATOMS: atom_id res chain seq x y z
N MET A 1 6.02 11.58 -12.31
CA MET A 1 5.28 12.79 -11.92
C MET A 1 3.92 12.54 -11.24
N ALA A 2 3.43 11.29 -11.13
CA ALA A 2 2.40 10.93 -10.15
C ALA A 2 2.97 10.64 -8.74
N THR A 3 4.28 10.39 -8.63
CA THR A 3 4.96 9.96 -7.39
C THR A 3 5.27 11.07 -6.38
N GLY A 4 5.27 12.35 -6.79
CA GLY A 4 5.72 13.46 -5.92
C GLY A 4 4.72 13.86 -4.84
N LEU A 5 3.42 13.87 -5.16
CA LEU A 5 2.36 14.21 -4.21
C LEU A 5 1.56 13.00 -3.75
N ALA A 6 1.34 12.00 -4.61
CA ALA A 6 0.53 10.82 -4.24
C ALA A 6 1.19 9.99 -3.14
N THR A 7 2.50 9.76 -3.22
CA THR A 7 3.22 8.92 -2.24
C THR A 7 3.12 9.47 -0.81
N PRO A 8 3.46 10.75 -0.54
CA PRO A 8 3.36 11.28 0.82
C PRO A 8 1.90 11.29 1.33
N VAL A 9 0.91 11.66 0.51
CA VAL A 9 -0.49 11.67 0.98
C VAL A 9 -1.01 10.27 1.28
N THR A 10 -0.66 9.27 0.46
CA THR A 10 -1.06 7.88 0.70
C THR A 10 -0.38 7.31 1.95
N VAL A 11 0.91 7.56 2.13
CA VAL A 11 1.66 7.05 3.29
C VAL A 11 1.16 7.68 4.60
N VAL A 12 0.93 9.00 4.62
CA VAL A 12 0.40 9.69 5.82
C VAL A 12 -1.02 9.22 6.12
N ALA A 13 -1.90 9.15 5.11
CA ALA A 13 -3.27 8.68 5.30
C ALA A 13 -3.32 7.23 5.81
N ALA A 14 -2.51 6.34 5.25
CA ALA A 14 -2.41 4.95 5.71
C ALA A 14 -1.89 4.85 7.14
N THR A 15 -0.90 5.67 7.51
CA THR A 15 -0.35 5.70 8.86
C THR A 15 -1.43 6.11 9.87
N VAL A 16 -2.13 7.21 9.61
CA VAL A 16 -3.24 7.67 10.48
C VAL A 16 -4.31 6.60 10.58
N ALA A 17 -4.77 6.05 9.44
CA ALA A 17 -5.81 5.04 9.42
C ALA A 17 -5.45 3.79 10.22
N VAL A 18 -4.18 3.32 10.16
CA VAL A 18 -3.74 2.14 10.90
C VAL A 18 -3.59 2.42 12.40
N MET A 19 -3.09 3.60 12.79
CA MET A 19 -2.95 3.96 14.20
C MET A 19 -4.30 4.16 14.88
N GLU A 20 -5.28 4.73 14.16
CA GLU A 20 -6.64 4.99 14.67
C GLU A 20 -7.58 3.77 14.55
N ALA A 21 -7.16 2.69 13.89
CA ALA A 21 -8.01 1.50 13.73
C ALA A 21 -8.20 0.68 15.02
N GLY A 22 -7.35 0.89 16.02
CA GLY A 22 -7.31 0.08 17.25
C GLY A 22 -7.44 0.91 18.53
N PRO A 23 -7.65 0.24 19.69
CA PRO A 23 -7.66 0.89 20.99
C PRO A 23 -6.37 1.68 21.27
N ALA A 24 -6.50 2.85 21.89
CA ALA A 24 -5.37 3.76 22.15
C ALA A 24 -4.26 3.13 23.02
N ASP A 25 -4.61 2.18 23.90
CA ASP A 25 -3.67 1.40 24.72
C ASP A 25 -2.81 0.43 23.90
N LYS A 26 -3.13 0.21 22.62
CA LYS A 26 -2.43 -0.71 21.71
C LYS A 26 -1.71 -0.01 20.55
N ALA A 27 -1.45 1.30 20.63
CA ALA A 27 -0.75 2.06 19.59
C ALA A 27 0.62 1.44 19.22
N GLY A 28 1.35 0.87 20.18
CA GLY A 28 2.61 0.16 19.93
C GLY A 28 2.44 -1.08 19.03
N VAL A 29 1.35 -1.83 19.20
CA VAL A 29 1.04 -3.00 18.37
C VAL A 29 0.64 -2.58 16.96
N ALA A 30 -0.18 -1.53 16.82
CA ALA A 30 -0.55 -0.97 15.52
C ALA A 30 0.70 -0.52 14.72
N SER A 31 1.63 0.17 15.39
CA SER A 31 2.91 0.58 14.81
C SER A 31 3.79 -0.61 14.43
N ALA A 32 3.91 -1.62 15.29
CA ALA A 32 4.69 -2.82 15.01
C ALA A 32 4.15 -3.56 13.79
N VAL A 33 2.83 -3.81 13.73
CA VAL A 33 2.18 -4.47 12.58
C VAL A 33 2.36 -3.64 11.31
N PHE A 34 2.22 -2.31 11.38
CA PHE A 34 2.45 -1.43 10.23
C PHE A 34 3.89 -1.51 9.73
N ASN A 35 4.87 -1.50 10.62
CA ASN A 35 6.28 -1.62 10.29
C ASN A 35 6.63 -2.96 9.65
N VAL A 36 6.13 -4.05 10.19
CA VAL A 36 6.31 -5.39 9.62
C VAL A 36 5.66 -5.47 8.24
N SER A 37 4.44 -4.95 8.09
CA SER A 37 3.74 -4.92 6.80
C SER A 37 4.54 -4.15 5.74
N ARG A 38 5.14 -3.01 6.08
CA ARG A 38 6.00 -2.24 5.18
C ARG A 38 7.27 -3.02 4.80
N GLN A 39 7.92 -3.68 5.75
CA GLN A 39 9.12 -4.48 5.47
C GLN A 39 8.82 -5.67 4.56
N VAL A 40 7.74 -6.41 4.84
CA VAL A 40 7.29 -7.51 3.99
C VAL A 40 6.96 -7.01 2.59
N GLY A 41 6.21 -5.90 2.49
CA GLY A 41 5.90 -5.28 1.20
C GLY A 41 7.15 -4.85 0.42
N SER A 42 8.17 -4.32 1.11
CA SER A 42 9.44 -3.95 0.49
C SER A 42 10.20 -5.18 -0.03
N ALA A 43 10.31 -6.24 0.76
CA ALA A 43 10.95 -7.49 0.34
C ALA A 43 10.23 -8.13 -0.85
N MET A 44 8.90 -8.18 -0.81
CA MET A 44 8.08 -8.68 -1.92
C MET A 44 8.25 -7.81 -3.18
N GLY A 45 8.26 -6.49 -3.03
CA GLY A 45 8.47 -5.56 -4.13
C GLY A 45 9.82 -5.78 -4.82
N VAL A 46 10.90 -5.90 -4.04
CA VAL A 46 12.24 -6.19 -4.58
C VAL A 46 12.27 -7.52 -5.33
N ALA A 47 11.73 -8.59 -4.74
CA ALA A 47 11.72 -9.91 -5.35
C ALA A 47 10.90 -9.96 -6.66
N LEU A 48 9.69 -9.37 -6.64
CA LEU A 48 8.81 -9.34 -7.79
C LEU A 48 9.37 -8.49 -8.92
N PHE A 49 9.83 -7.27 -8.63
CA PHE A 49 10.38 -6.38 -9.65
C PHE A 49 11.69 -6.92 -10.22
N GLY A 50 12.55 -7.48 -9.37
CA GLY A 50 13.77 -8.15 -9.81
C GLY A 50 13.49 -9.30 -10.77
N THR A 51 12.48 -10.13 -10.45
CA THR A 51 12.05 -11.23 -11.33
C THR A 51 11.50 -10.70 -12.66
N LEU A 52 10.61 -9.70 -12.63
CA LEU A 52 10.03 -9.13 -13.84
C LEU A 52 11.07 -8.48 -14.76
N LEU A 53 12.11 -7.87 -14.19
CA LEU A 53 13.18 -7.25 -14.97
C LEU A 53 13.99 -8.28 -15.77
N ASP A 54 14.16 -9.48 -15.21
CA ASP A 54 14.87 -10.60 -15.84
C ASP A 54 13.98 -11.34 -16.86
N THR A 55 12.69 -11.56 -16.54
CA THR A 55 11.83 -12.44 -17.34
C THR A 55 11.04 -11.76 -18.46
N ALA A 56 10.83 -10.44 -18.43
CA ALA A 56 9.94 -9.74 -19.38
C ALA A 56 10.67 -9.06 -20.56
N GLY A 57 11.53 -9.81 -21.26
CA GLY A 57 12.08 -9.39 -22.56
C GLY A 57 13.11 -8.26 -22.50
N GLY A 58 13.85 -8.17 -21.39
CA GLY A 58 14.88 -7.15 -21.14
C GLY A 58 14.41 -6.00 -20.25
N THR A 59 15.34 -5.13 -19.86
CA THR A 59 15.15 -4.13 -18.80
C THR A 59 13.94 -3.21 -19.02
N ILE A 60 13.72 -2.72 -20.25
CA ILE A 60 12.61 -1.80 -20.54
C ILE A 60 11.26 -2.54 -20.50
N GLY A 61 11.20 -3.75 -21.08
CA GLY A 61 9.99 -4.58 -21.06
C GLY A 61 9.61 -4.99 -19.64
N GLY A 62 10.59 -5.39 -18.84
CA GLY A 62 10.42 -5.69 -17.43
C GLY A 62 9.95 -4.49 -16.60
N LEU A 63 10.45 -3.28 -16.90
CA LEU A 63 10.00 -2.06 -16.22
C LEU A 63 8.55 -1.72 -16.55
N HIS A 64 8.13 -1.88 -17.81
CA HIS A 64 6.73 -1.70 -18.20
C HIS A 64 5.82 -2.73 -17.52
N ALA A 65 6.23 -4.01 -17.51
CA ALA A 65 5.50 -5.07 -16.82
C ALA A 65 5.35 -4.76 -15.32
N ALA A 66 6.44 -4.33 -14.68
CA ALA A 66 6.45 -3.97 -13.28
C ALA A 66 5.53 -2.77 -12.98
N ALA A 67 5.50 -1.75 -13.85
CA ALA A 67 4.58 -0.63 -13.73
C ALA A 67 3.11 -1.07 -13.82
N VAL A 68 2.76 -1.94 -14.78
CA VAL A 68 1.40 -2.48 -14.94
C VAL A 68 1.00 -3.29 -13.71
N VAL A 69 1.86 -4.18 -13.23
CA VAL A 69 1.60 -5.00 -12.04
C VAL A 69 1.42 -4.13 -10.80
N ALA A 70 2.26 -3.10 -10.61
CA ALA A 70 2.13 -2.18 -9.50
C ALA A 70 0.83 -1.36 -9.55
N SER A 71 0.46 -0.84 -10.72
CA SER A 71 -0.81 -0.13 -10.91
C SER A 71 -2.00 -1.05 -10.65
N ALA A 72 -1.99 -2.29 -11.15
CA ALA A 72 -3.05 -3.25 -10.90
C ALA A 72 -3.17 -3.60 -9.41
N ALA A 73 -2.05 -3.86 -8.73
CA ALA A 73 -2.02 -4.13 -7.29
C ALA A 73 -2.56 -2.95 -6.47
N PHE A 74 -2.19 -1.72 -6.83
CA PHE A 74 -2.71 -0.51 -6.19
C PHE A 74 -4.22 -0.36 -6.37
N LEU A 75 -4.73 -0.56 -7.59
CA LEU A 75 -6.17 -0.50 -7.87
C LEU A 75 -6.93 -1.57 -7.09
N LEU A 76 -6.43 -2.80 -7.04
CA LEU A 76 -7.03 -3.88 -6.24
C LEU A 76 -7.04 -3.55 -4.74
N ALA A 77 -5.96 -2.97 -4.21
CA ALA A 77 -5.88 -2.56 -2.81
C ALA A 77 -6.79 -1.36 -2.47
N SER A 78 -7.12 -0.52 -3.46
CA SER A 78 -8.00 0.64 -3.25
C SER A 78 -9.46 0.24 -2.97
N VAL A 79 -9.93 -0.91 -3.49
CA VAL A 79 -11.30 -1.40 -3.31
C VAL A 79 -11.64 -1.66 -1.84
N PRO A 80 -10.87 -2.47 -1.08
CA PRO A 80 -11.13 -2.68 0.34
C PRO A 80 -10.92 -1.40 1.15
N ALA A 81 -9.90 -0.59 0.83
CA ALA A 81 -9.64 0.68 1.53
C ALA A 81 -10.82 1.65 1.40
N ALA A 82 -11.41 1.76 0.21
CA ALA A 82 -12.62 2.55 -0.01
C ALA A 82 -13.83 1.95 0.71
N ALA A 83 -13.96 0.62 0.72
CA ALA A 83 -15.06 -0.06 1.41
C ALA A 83 -15.00 0.12 2.94
N THR A 84 -13.81 0.13 3.54
CA THR A 84 -13.63 0.40 4.98
C THR A 84 -13.84 1.87 5.31
N GLY A 85 -13.38 2.79 4.46
CA GLY A 85 -13.63 4.23 4.63
C GLY A 85 -15.12 4.58 4.65
N ARG A 86 -15.88 4.10 3.66
CA ARG A 86 -17.34 4.34 3.60
C ARG A 86 -18.09 3.80 4.82
N ARG A 87 -17.62 2.69 5.41
CA ARG A 87 -18.23 2.11 6.61
C ARG A 87 -17.97 2.97 7.84
N ALA A 88 -16.75 3.49 7.99
CA ALA A 88 -16.38 4.38 9.08
C ALA A 88 -17.20 5.69 9.05
N ASP A 89 -17.38 6.26 7.86
CA ASP A 89 -18.22 7.46 7.68
C ASP A 89 -19.69 7.19 8.02
N ALA A 90 -20.24 6.06 7.58
CA ALA A 90 -21.62 5.67 7.87
C ALA A 90 -21.88 5.42 9.37
N THR A 91 -20.88 4.96 10.14
CA THR A 91 -20.98 4.84 11.60
C THR A 91 -20.88 6.17 12.33
N ARG A 92 -20.19 7.17 11.77
CA ARG A 92 -20.01 8.49 12.41
C ARG A 92 -21.18 9.45 12.18
N ALA A 93 -21.99 9.20 11.16
CA ALA A 93 -23.21 9.94 10.84
C ALA A 93 -24.45 9.44 11.62
N ARG A 94 -24.30 8.40 12.44
CA ARG A 94 -25.32 7.85 13.35
C ARG A 94 -25.06 8.32 14.77
#